data_AF-A0A3P7MZS6-F1
#
_entry.id   AF-A0A3P7MZS6-F1
#
_cell.length_a   1.000
_cell.length_b   1.000
_cell.length_c   1.000
_cell.angle_alpha   90.00
_cell.angle_beta   90.00
_cell.angle_gamma   90.00
#
_symmetry.space_group_name_H-M   'P 1'
#
loop_
_entity.id
_entity.type
_entity.pdbx_description
1 polymer ?
#
loop_
_entity_poly.entity_id
_entity_poly.type
_entity_poly.pdbx_seq_one_letter_code
_entity_poly.pdbx_strand_id
1 'polypeptide(L)'
;MSGKVYWARSSEMVITDLHDLLDEKISGEETLEIVASDCARRRESNDIAFLVTCWILFDEHWEPKRHFAALFKATSEPGFVLSYKLELDSVPSYTRVTGETAVADNRHCWLIFTTSRAAQLLAIHPTSLEVEDIESVGDIFPGLDLGDLPGSAVRSHCLKTSIYRWSVLGFDTGYVIATTLSLKTNFIEDRSKLKFSGAVSVLQILQHVGREDKISVLISSTLGPAAVWTLSLSADKSHFEWTRRRILENTRGRDAVVCCAAGQHLIAIGTYSGGVLVYRRRDLISEGNRPPLCSTFELSIPVISLLFLRDNLLAVLTTDGLYTVFGRSLAKYIASVQL
;
A
#
# COMPACT_ATOMS: atom_id res chain seq x y z
N MET A 1 3.32 6.72 -18.49
CA MET A 1 2.25 5.69 -18.62
C MET A 1 0.89 6.34 -18.31
N SER A 2 -0.07 6.20 -19.23
CA SER A 2 -1.38 6.88 -19.23
C SER A 2 -2.26 6.52 -18.05
N GLY A 3 -3.04 7.47 -17.52
CA GLY A 3 -4.02 7.27 -16.44
C GLY A 3 -5.25 6.44 -16.83
N LYS A 4 -5.06 5.34 -17.56
CA LYS A 4 -6.13 4.47 -18.04
C LYS A 4 -6.62 3.57 -16.93
N VAL A 5 -7.93 3.57 -16.70
CA VAL A 5 -8.64 2.68 -15.79
C VAL A 5 -9.50 1.71 -16.60
N TYR A 6 -9.38 0.44 -16.28
CA TYR A 6 -10.04 -0.65 -16.99
C TYR A 6 -11.21 -1.20 -16.17
N TRP A 7 -12.40 -1.19 -16.77
CA TRP A 7 -13.61 -1.70 -16.15
C TRP A 7 -13.90 -3.12 -16.63
N ALA A 8 -13.88 -4.08 -15.71
CA ALA A 8 -14.26 -5.45 -15.98
C ALA A 8 -15.78 -5.63 -15.74
N ARG A 9 -16.60 -5.34 -16.74
CA ARG A 9 -18.01 -5.78 -16.80
C ARG A 9 -18.22 -6.65 -18.03
N SER A 10 -19.10 -7.64 -17.91
CA SER A 10 -19.64 -8.53 -18.95
C SER A 10 -19.18 -8.23 -20.40
N SER A 11 -18.38 -9.15 -20.95
CA SER A 11 -17.95 -9.27 -22.37
C SER A 11 -17.20 -8.11 -23.04
N GLU A 12 -17.22 -6.88 -22.53
CA GLU A 12 -16.55 -5.72 -23.13
C GLU A 12 -15.72 -4.94 -22.09
N MET A 13 -14.53 -4.49 -22.51
CA MET A 13 -13.60 -3.77 -21.66
C MET A 13 -13.75 -2.27 -21.90
N VAL A 14 -14.40 -1.57 -20.96
CA VAL A 14 -14.50 -0.10 -21.01
C VAL A 14 -13.23 0.49 -20.41
N ILE A 15 -12.67 1.49 -21.08
CA ILE A 15 -11.45 2.20 -20.66
C ILE A 15 -11.83 3.65 -20.38
N THR A 16 -11.51 4.13 -19.19
CA THR A 16 -11.59 5.56 -18.84
C THR A 16 -10.18 6.12 -18.76
N ASP A 17 -9.86 7.17 -19.51
CA ASP A 17 -8.60 7.89 -19.31
C ASP A 17 -8.82 9.01 -18.28
N LEU A 18 -8.16 8.90 -17.13
CA LEU A 18 -8.24 9.92 -16.08
C LEU A 18 -7.62 11.24 -16.52
N HIS A 19 -6.72 11.20 -17.50
CA HIS A 19 -6.12 12.40 -18.09
C HIS A 19 -7.18 13.35 -18.64
N ASP A 20 -8.17 12.80 -19.36
CA ASP A 20 -9.25 13.57 -19.98
C ASP A 20 -10.14 14.27 -18.95
N LEU A 21 -10.11 13.82 -17.70
CA LEU A 21 -10.91 14.36 -16.60
C LEU A 21 -10.20 15.48 -15.83
N LEU A 22 -8.89 15.68 -16.05
CA LEU A 22 -8.08 16.64 -15.29
C LEU A 22 -8.07 18.07 -15.87
N ASP A 23 -8.59 18.24 -17.09
CA ASP A 23 -8.59 19.50 -17.86
C ASP A 23 -7.20 20.17 -17.89
N GLU A 24 -6.15 19.36 -18.09
CA GLU A 24 -4.76 19.85 -18.11
C GLU A 24 -4.34 20.29 -19.51
N LYS A 25 -3.80 21.52 -19.60
CA LYS A 25 -3.14 21.99 -20.81
C LYS A 25 -1.69 21.50 -20.80
N ILE A 26 -1.44 20.43 -21.54
CA ILE A 26 -0.11 19.85 -21.72
C ILE A 26 0.44 20.28 -23.08
N SER A 27 1.64 20.85 -23.09
CA SER A 27 2.35 21.12 -24.34
C SER A 27 2.88 19.82 -24.96
N GLY A 28 3.12 19.79 -26.27
CA GLY A 28 3.46 18.54 -26.99
C GLY A 28 4.73 17.82 -26.51
N GLU A 29 5.57 18.48 -25.73
CA GLU A 29 6.84 17.95 -25.21
C GLU A 29 6.77 17.61 -23.70
N GLU A 30 5.67 17.97 -23.03
CA GLU A 30 5.46 17.66 -21.62
C GLU A 30 4.79 16.28 -21.45
N THR A 31 5.14 15.60 -20.35
CA THR A 31 4.59 14.27 -20.04
C THR A 31 3.94 14.29 -18.66
N LEU A 32 2.66 13.93 -18.57
CA LEU A 32 1.94 13.79 -17.30
C LEU A 32 1.87 12.32 -16.89
N GLU A 33 2.38 12.00 -15.69
CA GLU A 33 2.42 10.62 -15.18
C GLU A 33 1.77 10.51 -13.79
N ILE A 34 1.07 9.39 -13.57
CA ILE A 34 0.65 8.96 -12.23
C ILE A 34 1.85 8.30 -11.55
N VAL A 35 2.25 8.81 -10.38
CA VAL A 35 3.35 8.23 -9.59
C VAL A 35 2.86 7.44 -8.38
N ALA A 36 1.65 7.69 -7.91
CA ALA A 36 1.04 6.91 -6.83
C ALA A 36 -0.49 6.93 -6.94
N SER A 37 -1.13 5.84 -6.50
CA SER A 37 -2.58 5.75 -6.46
C SER A 37 -3.04 4.82 -5.34
N ASP A 38 -4.22 5.08 -4.80
CA ASP A 38 -4.91 4.17 -3.89
C ASP A 38 -6.43 4.30 -4.03
N CYS A 39 -7.20 3.35 -3.52
CA CYS A 39 -8.65 3.37 -3.65
C CYS A 39 -9.36 2.87 -2.39
N ALA A 40 -10.60 3.32 -2.22
CA ALA A 40 -11.47 2.81 -1.16
C ALA A 40 -12.91 2.63 -1.67
N ARG A 41 -13.65 1.75 -0.98
CA ARG A 41 -15.07 1.48 -1.24
C ARG A 41 -15.93 2.18 -0.19
N ARG A 42 -17.07 2.73 -0.61
CA ARG A 42 -18.08 3.30 0.28
C ARG A 42 -18.86 2.20 1.01
N ARG A 43 -19.15 2.38 2.30
CA ARG A 43 -19.91 1.41 3.11
C ARG A 43 -21.39 1.28 2.74
N GLU A 44 -22.05 2.39 2.40
CA GLU A 44 -23.52 2.45 2.35
C GLU A 44 -24.13 2.25 0.95
N SER A 45 -23.30 2.06 -0.07
CA SER A 45 -23.77 1.66 -1.39
C SER A 45 -22.79 0.67 -2.00
N ASN A 46 -23.31 -0.42 -2.55
CA ASN A 46 -22.51 -1.41 -3.26
C ASN A 46 -21.74 -0.86 -4.49
N ASP A 47 -21.94 0.41 -4.87
CA ASP A 47 -21.56 0.90 -6.20
C ASP A 47 -20.59 2.09 -6.25
N ILE A 48 -20.22 2.74 -5.14
CA ILE A 48 -19.32 3.91 -5.21
C ILE A 48 -17.98 3.62 -4.56
N ALA A 49 -16.98 3.39 -5.41
CA ALA A 49 -15.57 3.47 -5.06
C ALA A 49 -15.02 4.84 -5.44
N PHE A 50 -13.96 5.29 -4.77
CA PHE A 50 -13.18 6.44 -5.23
C PHE A 50 -11.72 6.04 -5.36
N LEU A 51 -11.04 6.74 -6.26
CA LEU A 51 -9.65 6.57 -6.58
C LEU A 51 -8.94 7.88 -6.25
N VAL A 52 -7.88 7.80 -5.45
CA VAL A 52 -6.97 8.92 -5.23
C VAL A 52 -5.68 8.68 -6.01
N THR A 53 -5.10 9.75 -6.52
CA THR A 53 -3.93 9.70 -7.39
C THR A 53 -3.00 10.87 -7.11
N CYS A 54 -1.72 10.68 -7.34
CA CYS A 54 -0.70 11.71 -7.35
C CYS A 54 -0.03 11.74 -8.72
N TRP A 55 0.13 12.94 -9.26
CA TRP A 55 0.57 13.19 -10.62
C TRP A 55 1.79 14.09 -10.65
N ILE A 56 2.65 13.89 -11.64
CA ILE A 56 3.76 14.76 -11.97
C ILE A 56 3.72 15.11 -13.46
N LEU A 57 3.78 16.40 -13.76
CA LEU A 57 4.03 16.92 -15.09
C LEU A 57 5.53 17.11 -15.25
N PHE A 58 6.13 16.35 -16.14
CA PHE A 58 7.53 16.44 -16.54
C PHE A 58 7.69 17.30 -17.79
N ASP A 59 8.81 18.01 -17.88
CA ASP A 59 9.24 18.67 -19.11
C ASP A 59 9.92 17.70 -20.10
N GLU A 60 10.43 18.26 -21.19
CA GLU A 60 11.16 17.53 -22.23
C GLU A 60 12.45 16.82 -21.73
N HIS A 61 12.98 17.25 -20.59
CA HIS A 61 14.18 16.70 -19.94
C HIS A 61 13.86 15.74 -18.79
N TRP A 62 12.59 15.41 -18.56
CA TRP A 62 12.12 14.63 -17.42
C TRP A 62 12.32 15.31 -16.06
N GLU A 63 12.37 16.64 -16.03
CA GLU A 63 12.36 17.40 -14.78
C GLU A 63 10.93 17.69 -14.31
N PRO A 64 10.58 17.44 -13.02
CA PRO A 64 9.26 17.76 -12.48
C PRO A 64 8.97 19.26 -12.53
N LYS A 65 7.97 19.69 -13.31
CA LYS A 65 7.52 21.09 -13.38
C LYS A 65 6.39 21.39 -12.39
N ARG A 66 5.43 20.48 -12.28
CA ARG A 66 4.23 20.62 -11.47
C ARG A 66 3.78 19.26 -10.98
N HIS A 67 3.18 19.22 -9.80
CA HIS A 67 2.68 18.00 -9.20
C HIS A 67 1.41 18.28 -8.41
N PHE A 68 0.46 17.37 -8.48
CA PHE A 68 -0.83 17.53 -7.84
C PHE A 68 -1.42 16.19 -7.43
N ALA A 69 -2.41 16.25 -6.56
CA ALA A 69 -3.20 15.14 -6.11
C ALA A 69 -4.63 15.28 -6.64
N ALA A 70 -5.25 14.18 -7.06
CA ALA A 70 -6.63 14.18 -7.56
C ALA A 70 -7.45 13.03 -6.99
N LEU A 71 -8.72 13.33 -6.66
CA LEU A 71 -9.73 12.35 -6.25
C LEU A 71 -10.76 12.21 -7.36
N PHE A 72 -10.93 10.97 -7.81
CA PHE A 72 -11.91 10.57 -8.80
C PHE A 72 -12.99 9.71 -8.17
N LYS A 73 -14.25 10.06 -8.41
CA LYS A 73 -15.42 9.32 -7.94
C LYS A 73 -15.93 8.40 -9.04
N ALA A 74 -16.07 7.11 -8.74
CA ALA A 74 -16.71 6.17 -9.67
C ALA A 74 -18.18 6.53 -9.84
N THR A 75 -18.67 6.44 -11.07
CA THR A 75 -20.09 6.63 -11.39
C THR A 75 -20.84 5.30 -11.42
N SER A 76 -22.17 5.33 -11.54
CA SER A 76 -23.00 4.12 -11.66
C SER A 76 -22.80 3.39 -13.00
N GLU A 77 -22.40 4.15 -14.02
CA GLU A 77 -21.92 3.63 -15.30
C GLU A 77 -20.39 3.45 -15.22
N PRO A 78 -19.77 2.63 -16.09
CA PRO A 78 -18.32 2.49 -16.11
C PRO A 78 -17.62 3.83 -16.44
N GLY A 79 -17.22 4.56 -15.41
CA GLY A 79 -16.61 5.88 -15.56
C GLY A 79 -16.23 6.52 -14.23
N PHE A 80 -15.47 7.61 -14.35
CA PHE A 80 -15.07 8.45 -13.24
C PHE A 80 -15.44 9.89 -13.50
N VAL A 81 -15.63 10.65 -12.44
CA VAL A 81 -15.66 12.11 -12.47
C VAL A 81 -14.59 12.66 -11.53
N LEU A 82 -13.91 13.73 -11.93
CA LEU A 82 -13.00 14.45 -11.05
C LEU A 82 -13.83 15.16 -9.97
N SER A 83 -13.54 14.86 -8.70
CA SER A 83 -14.27 15.42 -7.56
C SER A 83 -13.45 16.45 -6.80
N TYR A 84 -12.12 16.30 -6.80
CA TYR A 84 -11.22 17.18 -6.08
C TYR A 84 -9.82 17.14 -6.70
N LYS A 85 -9.13 18.27 -6.68
CA LYS A 85 -7.76 18.43 -7.15
C LYS A 85 -7.02 19.41 -6.24
N LEU A 86 -5.78 19.08 -5.89
CA LEU A 86 -4.93 19.85 -5.00
C LEU A 86 -3.52 19.92 -5.59
N GLU A 87 -3.03 21.12 -5.86
CA GLU A 87 -1.62 21.34 -6.21
C GLU A 87 -0.76 21.04 -4.97
N LEU A 88 0.35 20.32 -5.17
CA LEU A 88 1.27 19.97 -4.09
C LEU A 88 2.50 20.90 -4.12
N ASP A 89 3.08 21.16 -2.96
CA ASP A 89 4.31 21.96 -2.86
C ASP A 89 5.58 21.17 -3.20
N SER A 90 5.48 19.84 -3.18
CA SER A 90 6.64 18.95 -3.32
C SER A 90 6.26 17.67 -4.05
N VAL A 91 7.25 17.07 -4.70
CA VAL A 91 7.07 15.89 -5.52
C VAL A 91 6.46 14.75 -4.66
N PRO A 92 5.29 14.20 -5.03
CA PRO A 92 4.69 13.10 -4.31
C PRO A 92 5.48 11.81 -4.54
N SER A 93 5.67 11.04 -3.47
CA SER A 93 6.39 9.77 -3.47
C SER A 93 5.48 8.57 -3.21
N TYR A 94 4.40 8.77 -2.44
CA TYR A 94 3.44 7.72 -2.13
C TYR A 94 2.10 8.31 -1.68
N THR A 95 1.02 7.55 -1.85
CA THR A 95 -0.30 7.92 -1.35
C THR A 95 -1.02 6.73 -0.74
N ARG A 96 -1.88 7.00 0.25
CA ARG A 96 -2.76 5.98 0.82
C ARG A 96 -4.08 6.55 1.30
N VAL A 97 -5.14 5.78 1.12
CA VAL A 97 -6.43 5.99 1.78
C VAL A 97 -6.56 5.01 2.95
N THR A 98 -6.86 5.51 4.13
CA THR A 98 -7.18 4.67 5.28
C THR A 98 -8.64 4.21 5.20
N GLY A 99 -8.97 3.11 5.87
CA GLY A 99 -10.38 2.84 6.21
C GLY A 99 -10.97 3.96 7.07
N GLU A 100 -12.29 4.00 7.16
CA GLU A 100 -13.01 4.90 8.07
C GLU A 100 -12.53 4.70 9.51
N THR A 101 -12.22 5.79 10.22
CA THR A 101 -11.78 5.69 11.62
C THR A 101 -12.56 6.63 12.53
N ALA A 102 -12.92 6.14 13.73
CA ALA A 102 -13.62 6.94 14.73
C ALA A 102 -12.81 8.18 15.19
N VAL A 103 -11.49 8.16 15.05
CA VAL A 103 -10.61 9.30 15.41
C VAL A 103 -10.65 10.40 14.34
N ALA A 104 -11.13 10.07 13.14
CA ALA A 104 -11.40 11.01 12.07
C ALA A 104 -12.91 11.17 11.84
N ASP A 105 -13.72 11.04 12.90
CA ASP A 105 -15.20 11.15 12.83
C ASP A 105 -15.84 10.17 11.83
N ASN A 106 -15.30 8.95 11.74
CA ASN A 106 -15.69 7.92 10.78
C ASN A 106 -15.49 8.33 9.30
N ARG A 107 -14.59 9.27 9.03
CA ARG A 107 -14.16 9.63 7.67
C ARG A 107 -12.98 8.77 7.23
N HIS A 108 -12.81 8.68 5.91
CA HIS A 108 -11.56 8.20 5.33
C HIS A 108 -10.49 9.27 5.46
N CYS A 109 -9.25 8.86 5.63
CA CYS A 109 -8.10 9.76 5.60
C CYS A 109 -7.26 9.47 4.37
N TRP A 110 -6.93 10.51 3.61
CA TRP A 110 -6.02 10.44 2.48
C TRP A 110 -4.67 11.05 2.89
N LEU A 111 -3.68 10.18 2.98
CA LEU A 111 -2.30 10.50 3.30
C LEU A 111 -1.50 10.64 2.02
N ILE A 112 -0.86 11.80 1.82
CA ILE A 112 0.03 12.07 0.69
C ILE A 112 1.44 12.27 1.23
N PHE A 113 2.38 11.42 0.81
CA PHE A 113 3.78 11.55 1.17
C PHE A 113 4.54 12.23 0.03
N THR A 114 5.43 13.16 0.37
CA THR A 114 6.29 13.86 -0.58
C THR A 114 7.76 13.58 -0.27
N THR A 115 8.67 13.95 -1.17
CA THR A 115 10.11 13.64 -1.08
C THR A 115 10.85 14.30 0.08
N SER A 116 10.23 15.25 0.80
CA SER A 116 10.95 16.11 1.75
C SER A 116 10.13 16.65 2.91
N ARG A 117 8.89 16.18 3.12
CA ARG A 117 8.02 16.65 4.22
C ARG A 117 7.30 15.51 4.91
N ALA A 118 6.78 15.78 6.10
CA ALA A 118 5.75 14.95 6.72
C ALA A 118 4.59 14.72 5.73
N ALA A 119 3.80 13.66 5.96
CA ALA A 119 2.63 13.42 5.14
C ALA A 119 1.71 14.66 5.16
N GLN A 120 1.02 14.94 4.08
CA GLN A 120 -0.18 15.78 4.10
C GLN A 120 -1.39 14.89 4.38
N LEU A 121 -2.34 15.39 5.15
CA LEU A 121 -3.53 14.64 5.56
C LEU A 121 -4.78 15.37 5.12
N LEU A 122 -5.58 14.69 4.30
CA LEU A 122 -6.90 15.13 3.91
C LEU A 122 -7.94 14.20 4.53
N ALA A 123 -9.04 14.73 5.05
CA ALA A 123 -10.20 13.95 5.44
C ALA A 123 -11.23 13.92 4.30
N ILE A 124 -11.78 12.74 4.02
CA ILE A 124 -12.77 12.54 2.96
C ILE A 124 -14.08 12.11 3.61
N HIS A 125 -15.10 12.95 3.47
CA HIS A 125 -16.42 12.66 4.01
C HIS A 125 -17.02 11.42 3.31
N PRO A 126 -17.53 10.41 4.06
CA PRO A 126 -17.88 9.10 3.49
C PRO A 126 -19.01 9.16 2.46
N THR A 127 -19.93 10.13 2.60
CA THR A 127 -21.12 10.24 1.73
C THR A 127 -20.94 11.25 0.59
N SER A 128 -20.63 12.51 0.90
CA SER A 128 -20.44 13.59 -0.09
C SER A 128 -19.14 13.46 -0.89
N LEU A 129 -18.12 12.77 -0.36
CA LEU A 129 -16.73 12.80 -0.84
C LEU A 129 -16.12 14.21 -0.87
N GLU A 130 -16.68 15.13 -0.09
CA GLU A 130 -16.03 16.41 0.18
C GLU A 130 -14.71 16.15 0.91
N VAL A 131 -13.70 16.90 0.49
CA VAL A 131 -12.33 16.78 0.98
C VAL A 131 -12.03 18.00 1.83
N GLU A 132 -11.55 17.76 3.05
CA GLU A 132 -11.12 18.77 4.01
C GLU A 132 -9.62 18.60 4.26
N ASP A 133 -8.86 19.69 4.21
CA ASP A 133 -7.45 19.69 4.60
C ASP A 133 -7.32 19.72 6.12
N ILE A 134 -6.48 18.84 6.65
CA ILE A 134 -6.20 18.75 8.08
C ILE A 134 -4.82 19.37 8.31
N GLU A 135 -4.81 20.52 9.00
CA GLU A 135 -3.61 21.34 9.19
C GLU A 135 -2.43 20.55 9.77
N SER A 136 -2.69 19.64 10.69
CA SER A 136 -1.69 18.82 11.35
C SER A 136 -2.02 17.34 11.25
N VAL A 137 -1.14 16.57 10.60
CA VAL A 137 -1.21 15.11 10.60
C VAL A 137 -1.11 14.56 12.01
N GLY A 138 -0.40 15.28 12.90
CA GLY A 138 -0.26 14.94 14.29
C GLY A 138 -1.60 14.85 15.02
N ASP A 139 -2.63 15.54 14.56
CA ASP A 139 -3.91 15.61 15.27
C ASP A 139 -4.67 14.27 15.19
N ILE A 140 -4.57 13.61 14.02
CA ILE A 140 -5.26 12.34 13.76
C ILE A 140 -4.27 11.17 13.83
N PHE A 141 -3.04 11.36 13.32
CA PHE A 141 -1.98 10.37 13.27
C PHE A 141 -0.65 10.91 13.82
N PRO A 142 -0.53 11.11 15.15
CA PRO A 142 0.73 11.55 15.77
C PRO A 142 1.94 10.69 15.38
N GLY A 143 1.72 9.40 15.13
CA GLY A 143 2.78 8.49 14.72
C GLY A 143 3.35 8.70 13.32
N LEU A 144 2.72 9.53 12.49
CA LEU A 144 3.16 9.93 11.15
C LEU A 144 3.81 11.32 11.12
N ASP A 145 3.70 12.09 12.20
CA ASP A 145 4.42 13.35 12.38
C ASP A 145 5.88 13.06 12.82
N LEU A 146 6.72 12.73 11.85
CA LEU A 146 8.06 12.22 12.08
C LEU A 146 9.15 13.30 12.10
N GLY A 147 8.83 14.56 11.79
CA GLY A 147 9.81 15.63 11.61
C GLY A 147 10.77 15.30 10.47
N ASP A 148 11.96 14.79 10.81
CA ASP A 148 13.01 14.42 9.85
C ASP A 148 12.86 12.97 9.38
N LEU A 149 12.30 12.81 8.17
CA LEU A 149 12.24 11.53 7.49
C LEU A 149 13.62 11.13 6.93
N PRO A 150 14.03 9.85 7.03
CA PRO A 150 15.32 9.38 6.51
C PRO A 150 15.34 9.22 4.98
N GLY A 151 14.37 9.79 4.27
CA GLY A 151 14.12 9.61 2.84
C GLY A 151 12.63 9.79 2.51
N SER A 152 12.25 9.49 1.27
CA SER A 152 10.86 9.54 0.82
C SER A 152 10.13 8.29 1.29
N ALA A 153 8.98 8.45 1.94
CA ALA A 153 8.13 7.30 2.27
C ALA A 153 7.53 6.72 0.99
N VAL A 154 7.85 5.47 0.68
CA VAL A 154 7.38 4.77 -0.53
C VAL A 154 6.37 3.67 -0.22
N ARG A 155 6.23 3.30 1.05
CA ARG A 155 5.23 2.35 1.54
C ARG A 155 4.76 2.80 2.91
N SER A 156 3.49 2.57 3.22
CA SER A 156 2.97 2.68 4.58
C SER A 156 2.17 1.43 4.92
N HIS A 157 1.82 1.23 6.19
CA HIS A 157 0.71 0.38 6.64
C HIS A 157 0.34 0.74 8.08
N CYS A 158 -0.95 0.90 8.34
CA CYS A 158 -1.47 1.24 9.64
C CYS A 158 -2.35 0.11 10.17
N LEU A 159 -2.31 -0.13 11.47
CA LEU A 159 -3.19 -1.08 12.16
C LEU A 159 -3.66 -0.45 13.47
N LYS A 160 -4.97 -0.43 13.69
CA LYS A 160 -5.54 -0.09 14.98
C LYS A 160 -5.92 -1.38 15.70
N THR A 161 -5.46 -1.52 16.94
CA THR A 161 -5.87 -2.58 17.87
C THR A 161 -6.66 -1.95 19.03
N SER A 162 -6.99 -2.69 20.08
CA SER A 162 -7.77 -2.13 21.21
C SER A 162 -6.96 -1.18 22.08
N ILE A 163 -5.64 -1.39 22.19
CA ILE A 163 -4.74 -0.58 23.02
C ILE A 163 -3.92 0.39 22.16
N TYR A 164 -3.48 -0.05 20.99
CA TYR A 164 -2.47 0.65 20.21
C TYR A 164 -2.94 1.03 18.81
N ARG A 165 -2.34 2.10 18.29
CA ARG A 165 -2.27 2.36 16.86
C ARG A 165 -0.83 2.17 16.42
N TRP A 166 -0.66 1.30 15.42
CA TRP A 166 0.61 1.01 14.79
C TRP A 166 0.66 1.70 13.44
N SER A 167 1.71 2.48 13.21
CA SER A 167 2.00 3.09 11.92
C SER A 167 3.37 2.65 11.47
N VAL A 168 3.45 1.95 10.33
CA VAL A 168 4.71 1.45 9.78
C VAL A 168 4.95 2.14 8.45
N LEU A 169 6.12 2.75 8.28
CA LEU A 169 6.55 3.42 7.06
C LEU A 169 7.81 2.77 6.52
N GLY A 170 7.87 2.63 5.20
CA GLY A 170 9.02 2.12 4.46
C GLY A 170 9.53 3.18 3.50
N PHE A 171 10.85 3.35 3.44
CA PHE A 171 11.50 4.45 2.73
C PHE A 171 12.29 3.96 1.51
N ASP A 172 12.45 4.85 0.53
CA ASP A 172 13.33 4.68 -0.63
C ASP A 172 14.79 4.42 -0.24
N THR A 173 15.23 4.95 0.89
CA THR A 173 16.55 4.69 1.45
C THR A 173 16.65 3.32 2.13
N GLY A 174 15.58 2.55 2.25
CA GLY A 174 15.58 1.23 2.88
C GLY A 174 15.36 1.24 4.39
N TYR A 175 15.10 2.39 5.00
CA TYR A 175 14.64 2.43 6.39
C TYR A 175 13.20 1.91 6.49
N VAL A 176 12.88 1.29 7.63
CA VAL A 176 11.51 1.05 8.07
C VAL A 176 11.37 1.63 9.47
N ILE A 177 10.34 2.44 9.68
CA ILE A 177 10.02 3.04 10.98
C ILE A 177 8.64 2.55 11.39
N ALA A 178 8.54 1.95 12.56
CA ALA A 178 7.27 1.64 13.20
C ALA A 178 7.08 2.54 14.41
N THR A 179 5.94 3.23 14.44
CA THR A 179 5.51 4.04 15.56
C THR A 179 4.34 3.34 16.27
N THR A 180 4.47 3.17 17.58
CA THR A 180 3.43 2.65 18.45
C THR A 180 2.82 3.80 19.24
N LEU A 181 1.52 4.03 19.07
CA LEU A 181 0.78 5.06 19.79
C LEU A 181 -0.25 4.45 20.72
N SER A 182 -0.25 4.89 21.97
CA SER A 182 -1.28 4.52 22.95
C SER A 182 -2.61 5.17 22.61
N LEU A 183 -3.67 4.38 22.44
CA LEU A 183 -5.02 4.95 22.26
C LEU A 183 -5.57 5.54 23.56
N LYS A 184 -5.05 5.12 24.72
CA LYS A 184 -5.48 5.62 26.03
C LYS A 184 -4.97 7.03 26.29
N THR A 185 -3.69 7.28 26.00
CA THR A 185 -3.04 8.56 26.31
C THR A 185 -2.91 9.46 25.09
N ASN A 186 -3.15 8.92 23.89
CA ASN A 186 -2.89 9.57 22.61
C ASN A 186 -1.43 10.02 22.40
N PHE A 187 -0.49 9.43 23.15
CA PHE A 187 0.94 9.67 23.00
C PHE A 187 1.64 8.50 22.32
N ILE A 188 2.75 8.83 21.65
CA ILE A 188 3.67 7.85 21.10
C ILE A 188 4.38 7.17 22.26
N GLU A 189 4.24 5.85 22.36
CA GLU A 189 4.95 5.05 23.36
C GLU A 189 6.35 4.69 22.87
N ASP A 190 6.50 4.39 21.57
CA ASP A 190 7.80 4.02 21.01
C ASP A 190 7.89 4.29 19.50
N ARG A 191 9.13 4.47 19.03
CA ARG A 191 9.50 4.54 17.62
C ARG A 191 10.69 3.62 17.36
N SER A 192 10.41 2.47 16.75
CA SER A 192 11.42 1.45 16.49
C SER A 192 11.79 1.42 15.00
N LYS A 193 13.08 1.23 14.69
CA LYS A 193 13.63 1.36 13.33
C LYS A 193 14.33 0.09 12.86
N LEU A 194 14.23 -0.20 11.56
CA LEU A 194 15.02 -1.20 10.85
C LEU A 194 15.67 -0.57 9.62
N LYS A 195 16.77 -1.16 9.15
CA LYS A 195 17.48 -0.74 7.94
C LYS A 195 17.73 -1.92 7.01
N PHE A 196 17.39 -1.74 5.75
CA PHE A 196 17.65 -2.65 4.65
C PHE A 196 18.58 -1.98 3.62
N SER A 197 19.25 -2.79 2.81
CA SER A 197 20.27 -2.33 1.85
C SER A 197 19.70 -1.64 0.59
N GLY A 198 18.39 -1.67 0.38
CA GLY A 198 17.73 -1.04 -0.76
C GLY A 198 16.35 -0.54 -0.41
N ALA A 199 15.72 0.20 -1.33
CA ALA A 199 14.38 0.77 -1.17
C ALA A 199 13.36 -0.27 -0.71
N VAL A 200 12.54 0.09 0.26
CA VAL A 200 11.47 -0.79 0.75
C VAL A 200 10.42 -0.98 -0.34
N SER A 201 10.23 -2.22 -0.77
CA SER A 201 9.29 -2.57 -1.85
C SER A 201 8.04 -3.28 -1.34
N VAL A 202 8.15 -4.00 -0.22
CA VAL A 202 7.06 -4.72 0.44
C VAL A 202 6.97 -4.28 1.89
N LEU A 203 5.78 -3.88 2.32
CA LEU A 203 5.47 -3.52 3.70
C LEU A 203 4.01 -3.85 4.02
N GLN A 204 3.77 -4.88 4.82
CA GLN A 204 2.42 -5.33 5.15
C GLN A 204 2.33 -5.80 6.61
N ILE A 205 1.48 -5.16 7.42
CA ILE A 205 1.22 -5.65 8.78
C ILE A 205 0.38 -6.93 8.72
N LEU A 206 0.86 -7.94 9.43
CA LEU A 206 0.24 -9.22 9.69
C LEU A 206 -0.28 -9.21 11.15
N GLN A 207 -1.52 -8.77 11.32
CA GLN A 207 -2.17 -8.71 12.63
C GLN A 207 -2.22 -10.10 13.31
N HIS A 208 -1.91 -10.12 14.60
CA HIS A 208 -2.16 -11.23 15.51
C HIS A 208 -3.49 -10.96 16.23
N VAL A 209 -4.55 -11.69 15.88
CA VAL A 209 -5.88 -11.47 16.47
C VAL A 209 -5.82 -11.70 17.99
N GLY A 210 -6.32 -10.72 18.76
CA GLY A 210 -6.33 -10.76 20.22
C GLY A 210 -4.97 -10.47 20.87
N ARG A 211 -3.94 -10.07 20.11
CA ARG A 211 -2.65 -9.64 20.64
C ARG A 211 -2.47 -8.15 20.41
N GLU A 212 -2.22 -7.46 21.50
CA GLU A 212 -2.00 -6.01 21.53
C GLU A 212 -0.52 -5.69 21.74
N ASP A 213 0.19 -6.59 22.41
CA ASP A 213 1.61 -6.48 22.77
C ASP A 213 2.57 -6.69 21.58
N LYS A 214 2.05 -7.10 20.41
CA LYS A 214 2.89 -7.34 19.23
C LYS A 214 2.16 -7.21 17.90
N ILE A 215 2.93 -6.86 16.87
CA ILE A 215 2.55 -7.00 15.47
C ILE A 215 3.60 -7.82 14.73
N SER A 216 3.22 -8.41 13.59
CA SER A 216 4.20 -8.88 12.62
C SER A 216 4.08 -8.08 11.34
N VAL A 217 5.18 -7.93 10.63
CA VAL A 217 5.28 -7.13 9.42
C VAL A 217 6.06 -7.94 8.40
N LEU A 218 5.46 -8.16 7.23
CA LEU A 218 6.16 -8.66 6.06
C LEU A 218 6.89 -7.48 5.42
N ILE A 219 8.21 -7.59 5.32
CA ILE A 219 9.09 -6.53 4.83
C ILE A 219 10.03 -7.12 3.76
N SER A 220 10.19 -6.41 2.65
CA SER A 220 11.27 -6.63 1.69
C SER A 220 11.80 -5.30 1.19
N SER A 221 13.10 -5.23 0.92
CA SER A 221 13.62 -4.26 -0.04
C SER A 221 13.49 -4.82 -1.45
N THR A 222 13.75 -3.97 -2.45
CA THR A 222 13.88 -4.38 -3.85
C THR A 222 14.86 -5.54 -4.05
N LEU A 223 15.92 -5.60 -3.23
CA LEU A 223 16.94 -6.65 -3.31
C LEU A 223 16.51 -8.01 -2.73
N GLY A 224 15.46 -8.03 -1.90
CA GLY A 224 15.03 -9.22 -1.18
C GLY A 224 16.12 -9.83 -0.26
N PRO A 225 15.89 -11.06 0.25
CA PRO A 225 14.60 -11.75 0.27
C PRO A 225 13.61 -11.05 1.22
N ALA A 226 12.32 -11.27 0.97
CA ALA A 226 11.26 -10.85 1.88
C ALA A 226 11.35 -11.63 3.21
N ALA A 227 11.01 -10.97 4.31
CA ALA A 227 11.07 -11.56 5.64
C ALA A 227 9.91 -11.08 6.53
N VAL A 228 9.49 -11.94 7.45
CA VAL A 228 8.55 -11.59 8.51
C VAL A 228 9.34 -11.16 9.75
N TRP A 229 9.11 -9.93 10.16
CA TRP A 229 9.62 -9.34 11.39
C TRP A 229 8.49 -9.22 12.40
N THR A 230 8.76 -9.48 13.67
CA THR A 230 7.83 -9.20 14.77
C THR A 230 8.34 -8.00 15.53
N LEU A 231 7.46 -7.05 15.82
CA LEU A 231 7.69 -5.98 16.78
C LEU A 231 6.87 -6.32 18.02
N SER A 232 7.52 -6.52 19.15
CA SER A 232 6.86 -6.93 20.41
C SER A 232 7.33 -6.08 21.58
N LEU A 233 6.42 -5.83 22.53
CA LEU A 233 6.73 -5.17 23.78
C LEU A 233 7.81 -5.96 24.52
N SER A 234 8.86 -5.27 24.95
CA SER A 234 9.97 -5.83 25.71
C SER A 234 9.47 -6.44 27.04
N ALA A 235 10.25 -7.37 27.61
CA ALA A 235 9.84 -8.08 28.84
C ALA A 235 9.63 -7.13 30.03
N ASP A 236 10.41 -6.05 30.09
CA ASP A 236 10.31 -4.97 31.07
C ASP A 236 9.24 -3.92 30.73
N LYS A 237 8.57 -4.06 29.57
CA LYS A 237 7.52 -3.18 29.05
C LYS A 237 7.95 -1.74 28.80
N SER A 238 9.24 -1.50 28.59
CA SER A 238 9.78 -0.16 28.39
C SER A 238 9.78 0.31 26.92
N HIS A 239 9.84 -0.62 25.97
CA HIS A 239 9.93 -0.30 24.54
C HIS A 239 9.50 -1.49 23.66
N PHE A 240 9.49 -1.32 22.33
CA PHE A 240 9.18 -2.39 21.39
C PHE A 240 10.41 -2.83 20.59
N GLU A 241 10.64 -4.14 20.56
CA GLU A 241 11.82 -4.75 19.96
C GLU A 241 11.49 -5.51 18.68
N TRP A 242 12.32 -5.28 17.66
CA TRP A 242 12.24 -6.03 16.40
C TRP A 242 12.97 -7.37 16.52
N THR A 243 12.27 -8.45 16.18
CA THR A 243 12.85 -9.78 16.02
C THR A 243 12.53 -10.32 14.62
N ARG A 244 13.56 -10.68 13.85
CA ARG A 244 13.36 -11.39 12.58
C ARG A 244 12.87 -12.80 12.87
N ARG A 245 11.63 -13.12 12.48
CA ARG A 245 11.06 -14.45 12.70
C ARG A 245 11.39 -15.41 11.59
N ARG A 246 11.29 -14.95 10.34
CA ARG A 246 11.33 -15.85 9.20
C ARG A 246 11.78 -15.14 7.93
N ILE A 247 12.58 -15.84 7.13
CA ILE A 247 12.96 -15.42 5.79
C ILE A 247 12.15 -16.24 4.78
N LEU A 248 11.60 -15.59 3.76
CA LEU A 248 10.89 -16.25 2.67
C LEU A 248 11.88 -16.63 1.58
N GLU A 249 12.51 -17.79 1.74
CA GLU A 249 13.61 -18.23 0.88
C GLU A 249 13.26 -18.30 -0.61
N ASN A 250 11.99 -18.54 -0.96
CA ASN A 250 11.54 -18.54 -2.35
C ASN A 250 11.66 -17.17 -3.05
N THR A 251 11.80 -16.09 -2.27
CA THR A 251 12.06 -14.74 -2.80
C THR A 251 13.56 -14.43 -2.94
N ARG A 252 14.44 -15.31 -2.48
CA ARG A 252 15.90 -15.15 -2.62
C ARG A 252 16.33 -15.44 -4.06
N GLY A 253 17.25 -14.63 -4.59
CA GLY A 253 17.83 -14.84 -5.92
C GLY A 253 16.87 -14.50 -7.08
N ARG A 254 15.68 -13.96 -6.77
CA ARG A 254 14.85 -13.24 -7.73
C ARG A 254 15.52 -11.90 -8.02
N ASP A 255 15.32 -11.37 -9.22
CA ASP A 255 15.94 -10.12 -9.68
C ASP A 255 15.62 -8.93 -8.78
N ALA A 256 14.33 -8.69 -8.54
CA ALA A 256 13.83 -7.70 -7.61
C ALA A 256 12.45 -8.08 -7.07
N VAL A 257 12.26 -7.95 -5.75
CA VAL A 257 10.93 -8.03 -5.12
C VAL A 257 10.30 -6.66 -5.19
N VAL A 258 9.14 -6.51 -5.84
CA VAL A 258 8.62 -5.17 -6.22
C VAL A 258 7.35 -4.75 -5.47
N CYS A 259 6.45 -5.69 -5.19
CA CYS A 259 5.15 -5.38 -4.60
C CYS A 259 4.59 -6.57 -3.84
N CYS A 260 3.55 -6.30 -3.04
CA CYS A 260 2.75 -7.33 -2.39
C CYS A 260 1.28 -6.98 -2.40
N ALA A 261 0.43 -8.00 -2.30
CA ALA A 261 -0.98 -7.86 -1.99
C ALA A 261 -1.36 -8.76 -0.81
N ALA A 262 -2.28 -8.30 0.03
CA ALA A 262 -2.83 -9.09 1.12
C ALA A 262 -4.35 -9.26 0.95
N GLY A 263 -4.80 -10.50 0.89
CA GLY A 263 -6.20 -10.87 1.10
C GLY A 263 -6.46 -11.23 2.57
N GLN A 264 -7.65 -11.77 2.84
CA GLN A 264 -8.02 -12.23 4.18
C GLN A 264 -7.18 -13.46 4.58
N HIS A 265 -7.00 -14.42 3.67
CA HIS A 265 -6.24 -15.65 3.95
C HIS A 265 -4.91 -15.80 3.21
N LEU A 266 -4.70 -15.04 2.13
CA LEU A 266 -3.52 -15.17 1.27
C LEU A 266 -2.70 -13.89 1.23
N ILE A 267 -1.41 -14.04 0.96
CA ILE A 267 -0.49 -12.94 0.66
C ILE A 267 0.26 -13.29 -0.61
N ALA A 268 0.28 -12.37 -1.56
CA ALA A 268 1.02 -12.49 -2.80
C ALA A 268 2.20 -11.51 -2.80
N ILE A 269 3.32 -11.94 -3.36
CA ILE A 269 4.53 -11.14 -3.59
C ILE A 269 4.85 -11.22 -5.07
N GLY A 270 5.05 -10.07 -5.71
CA GLY A 270 5.43 -9.97 -7.13
C GLY A 270 6.92 -9.66 -7.27
N THR A 271 7.53 -10.21 -8.32
CA THR A 271 8.92 -9.94 -8.70
C THR A 271 9.00 -9.33 -10.09
N TYR A 272 10.07 -8.57 -10.34
CA TYR A 272 10.30 -7.95 -11.64
C TYR A 272 10.64 -8.99 -12.73
N SER A 273 11.09 -10.19 -12.35
CA SER A 273 11.27 -11.32 -13.26
C SER A 273 9.95 -11.94 -13.73
N GLY A 274 8.83 -11.43 -13.25
CA GLY A 274 7.49 -11.92 -13.55
C GLY A 274 6.97 -13.03 -12.62
N GLY A 275 7.72 -13.36 -11.57
CA GLY A 275 7.31 -14.36 -10.58
C GLY A 275 6.27 -13.81 -9.61
N VAL A 276 5.23 -14.59 -9.33
CA VAL A 276 4.26 -14.31 -8.28
C VAL A 276 4.25 -15.44 -7.27
N LEU A 277 4.59 -15.10 -6.02
CA LEU A 277 4.68 -16.03 -4.90
C LEU A 277 3.50 -15.82 -3.97
N VAL A 278 2.78 -16.89 -3.65
CA VAL A 278 1.56 -16.84 -2.85
C VAL A 278 1.73 -17.70 -1.61
N TYR A 279 1.46 -17.10 -0.46
CA TYR A 279 1.58 -17.71 0.86
C TYR A 279 0.23 -17.67 1.58
N ARG A 280 -0.01 -18.65 2.44
CA ARG A 280 -1.08 -18.55 3.43
C ARG A 280 -0.66 -17.59 4.53
N ARG A 281 -1.50 -16.61 4.82
CA ARG A 281 -1.28 -15.60 5.88
C ARG A 281 -1.00 -16.25 7.24
N ARG A 282 -1.77 -17.28 7.60
CA ARG A 282 -1.61 -18.01 8.87
C ARG A 282 -0.24 -18.67 9.02
N ASP A 283 0.32 -19.18 7.91
CA ASP A 283 1.60 -19.88 7.93
C ASP A 283 2.73 -18.88 8.21
N LEU A 284 2.60 -17.63 7.74
CA LEU A 284 3.55 -16.53 7.96
C LEU A 284 3.59 -16.01 9.39
N ILE A 285 2.45 -16.05 10.11
CA ILE A 285 2.35 -15.58 11.50
C ILE A 285 2.48 -16.70 12.54
N SER A 286 2.44 -17.97 12.12
CA SER A 286 2.54 -19.11 13.01
C SER A 286 3.89 -19.12 13.76
N GLU A 287 3.85 -19.41 15.06
CA GLU A 287 5.04 -19.46 15.91
C GLU A 287 5.87 -20.76 15.71
N GLY A 288 5.38 -21.69 14.88
CA GLY A 288 6.10 -22.93 14.58
C GLY A 288 7.28 -22.72 13.63
N ASN A 289 8.25 -23.63 13.70
CA ASN A 289 9.44 -23.62 12.83
C ASN A 289 9.19 -24.20 11.42
N ARG A 290 7.94 -24.55 11.08
CA ARG A 290 7.63 -25.09 9.75
C ARG A 290 7.80 -24.00 8.70
N PRO A 291 8.51 -24.26 7.59
CA PRO A 291 8.61 -23.29 6.50
C PRO A 291 7.20 -23.01 5.95
N PRO A 292 6.92 -21.76 5.54
CA PRO A 292 5.62 -21.40 5.02
C PRO A 292 5.44 -22.05 3.66
N LEU A 293 4.27 -22.64 3.42
CA LEU A 293 3.96 -23.17 2.11
C LEU A 293 3.84 -22.01 1.12
N CYS A 294 4.56 -22.14 0.01
CA CYS A 294 4.57 -21.18 -1.09
C CYS A 294 4.06 -21.85 -2.36
N SER A 295 3.10 -21.22 -3.03
CA SER A 295 2.74 -21.52 -4.41
C SER A 295 3.32 -20.44 -5.31
N THR A 296 3.87 -20.83 -6.45
CA THR A 296 4.49 -19.89 -7.39
C THR A 296 3.92 -20.09 -8.77
N PHE A 297 3.71 -18.99 -9.49
CA PHE A 297 3.50 -19.01 -10.93
C PHE A 297 4.36 -17.92 -11.56
N GLU A 298 4.82 -18.16 -12.78
CA GLU A 298 5.68 -17.24 -13.51
C GLU A 298 4.87 -16.63 -14.66
N LEU A 299 4.94 -15.31 -14.76
CA LEU A 299 4.64 -14.58 -15.98
C LEU A 299 6.00 -14.32 -16.65
N SER A 300 6.11 -14.46 -17.96
CA SER A 300 7.35 -14.10 -18.68
C SER A 300 7.52 -12.58 -18.84
N ILE A 301 6.86 -11.79 -17.98
CA ILE A 301 6.66 -10.35 -18.10
C ILE A 301 6.76 -9.75 -16.68
N PRO A 302 7.46 -8.62 -16.48
CA PRO A 302 7.61 -8.01 -15.17
C PRO A 302 6.30 -7.67 -14.48
N VAL A 303 6.17 -8.10 -13.22
CA VAL A 303 5.06 -7.67 -12.35
C VAL A 303 5.35 -6.27 -11.84
N ILE A 304 4.33 -5.41 -11.82
CA ILE A 304 4.41 -4.04 -11.31
C ILE A 304 3.59 -3.92 -10.02
N SER A 305 2.36 -4.45 -10.02
CA SER A 305 1.45 -4.33 -8.89
C SER A 305 0.53 -5.56 -8.77
N LEU A 306 0.03 -5.78 -7.55
CA LEU A 306 -0.84 -6.90 -7.20
C LEU A 306 -2.02 -6.38 -6.39
N LEU A 307 -3.21 -6.95 -6.62
CA LEU A 307 -4.39 -6.66 -5.82
C LEU A 307 -5.29 -7.89 -5.73
N PHE A 308 -5.67 -8.30 -4.52
CA PHE A 308 -6.72 -9.30 -4.35
C PHE A 308 -8.09 -8.64 -4.56
N LEU A 309 -8.78 -9.01 -5.64
CA LEU A 309 -10.17 -8.60 -5.89
C LEU A 309 -11.14 -9.38 -5.00
N ARG A 310 -10.79 -10.65 -4.76
CA ARG A 310 -11.37 -11.58 -3.79
C ARG A 310 -10.24 -12.48 -3.29
N ASP A 311 -10.45 -13.19 -2.19
CA ASP A 311 -9.44 -14.08 -1.62
C ASP A 311 -8.88 -15.15 -2.58
N ASN A 312 -9.66 -15.49 -3.61
CA ASN A 312 -9.28 -16.46 -4.64
C ASN A 312 -9.12 -15.83 -6.04
N LEU A 313 -9.09 -14.50 -6.16
CA LEU A 313 -8.94 -13.80 -7.43
C LEU A 313 -7.92 -12.67 -7.28
N LEU A 314 -6.76 -12.88 -7.89
CA LEU A 314 -5.65 -11.94 -7.88
C LEU A 314 -5.59 -11.19 -9.22
N ALA A 315 -5.62 -9.86 -9.18
CA ALA A 315 -5.26 -9.01 -10.30
C ALA A 315 -3.75 -8.77 -10.28
N VAL A 316 -3.11 -8.92 -11.44
CA VAL A 316 -1.67 -8.75 -11.64
C VAL A 316 -1.46 -7.73 -12.73
N LEU A 317 -0.95 -6.56 -12.37
CA LEU A 317 -0.52 -5.54 -13.32
C LEU A 317 0.93 -5.83 -13.71
N THR A 318 1.19 -5.85 -15.01
CA THR A 318 2.52 -6.06 -15.59
C THR A 318 2.85 -4.92 -16.55
N THR A 319 4.06 -4.91 -17.11
CA THR A 319 4.44 -3.95 -18.17
C THR A 319 3.60 -4.09 -19.44
N ASP A 320 3.02 -5.26 -19.69
CA ASP A 320 2.26 -5.54 -20.92
C ASP A 320 0.74 -5.41 -20.72
N GLY A 321 0.30 -5.22 -19.48
CA GLY A 321 -1.11 -5.03 -19.14
C GLY A 321 -1.57 -5.74 -17.88
N LEU A 322 -2.89 -5.82 -17.73
CA LEU A 322 -3.57 -6.37 -16.55
C LEU A 322 -4.02 -7.81 -16.80
N TYR A 323 -3.66 -8.71 -15.89
CA TYR A 323 -4.04 -10.12 -15.88
C TYR A 323 -4.88 -10.44 -14.64
N THR A 324 -5.75 -11.45 -14.74
CA THR A 324 -6.48 -11.98 -13.58
C THR A 324 -6.20 -13.47 -13.40
N VAL A 325 -5.89 -13.87 -12.18
CA VAL A 325 -5.51 -15.24 -11.83
C VAL A 325 -6.51 -15.80 -10.83
N PHE A 326 -7.19 -16.89 -11.20
CA PHE A 326 -8.27 -17.48 -10.42
C PHE A 326 -7.84 -18.68 -9.55
N GLY A 327 -8.56 -18.85 -8.44
CA GLY A 327 -8.29 -19.73 -7.31
C GLY A 327 -8.04 -21.20 -7.58
N ARG A 328 -8.48 -21.79 -8.70
CA ARG A 328 -8.11 -23.19 -8.99
C ARG A 328 -6.61 -23.33 -9.32
N SER A 329 -5.97 -22.30 -9.88
CA SER A 329 -4.51 -22.24 -10.05
C SER A 329 -3.77 -21.80 -8.79
N LEU A 330 -4.42 -21.04 -7.89
CA LEU A 330 -3.84 -20.63 -6.60
C LEU A 330 -3.96 -21.73 -5.51
N ALA A 331 -4.99 -22.59 -5.59
CA ALA A 331 -5.28 -23.66 -4.62
C ALA A 331 -4.78 -25.04 -5.06
N LYS A 332 -4.58 -25.30 -6.37
CA LYS A 332 -4.03 -26.59 -6.86
C LYS A 332 -2.66 -26.93 -6.28
N TYR A 333 -1.90 -25.95 -5.82
CA TYR A 333 -0.57 -26.12 -5.24
C TYR A 333 -0.54 -26.12 -3.70
N ILE A 334 -1.69 -25.87 -3.08
CA ILE A 334 -1.85 -25.89 -1.62
C ILE A 334 -2.42 -27.25 -1.15
N ALA A 335 -3.10 -27.98 -2.05
CA ALA A 335 -3.70 -29.28 -1.78
C ALA A 335 -2.82 -30.48 -2.19
N SER A 336 -1.65 -30.28 -2.82
CA SER A 336 -0.84 -31.36 -3.40
C SER A 336 0.24 -31.96 -2.49
N VAL A 337 0.25 -31.67 -1.18
CA VAL A 337 1.10 -32.38 -0.22
C VAL A 337 0.27 -32.77 1.01
N GLN A 338 -0.61 -33.75 0.80
CA GLN A 338 -0.84 -34.77 1.83
C GLN A 338 -0.08 -36.01 1.38
N LEU A 339 1.13 -36.19 1.93
CA LEU A 339 1.70 -37.48 2.27
C LEU A 339 2.31 -37.36 3.66
#